data_AF-A0A9P9D3J8-F1
#
_entry.id   AF-A0A9P9D3J8-F1
#
_cell.length_a   1.000
_cell.length_b   1.000
_cell.length_c   1.000
_cell.angle_alpha   90.00
_cell.angle_beta   90.00
_cell.angle_gamma   90.00
#
_symmetry.space_group_name_H-M   'P 1'
#
loop_
_entity.id
_entity.type
_entity.pdbx_description
1 polymer ?
#
loop_
_entity_poly.entity_id
_entity_poly.type
_entity_poly.pdbx_seq_one_letter_code
_entity_poly.pdbx_strand_id
1 'polypeptide(L)'
;PLPPILNLPVELHRQIISHLGGNEEFTLLNLRITNRYFHDTVSPPSHDTLLRLEKRFNGTIGYACKHCLRLRPVSKFATTMLKGKTGLNGEHRLMRFCAECGFDIPKPGRYTPGAKVIVDGTTYVYCLRC
;
A
#
# COMPACT_ATOMS: atom_id res chain seq x y z
N PRO A 1 22.75 -21.29 -0.12
CA PRO A 1 22.23 -21.43 -1.51
C PRO A 1 21.06 -20.46 -1.77
N LEU A 2 21.11 -19.73 -2.89
CA LEU A 2 19.98 -18.91 -3.31
C LEU A 2 18.79 -19.80 -3.71
N PRO A 3 17.54 -19.38 -3.45
CA PRO A 3 16.35 -20.09 -3.91
C PRO A 3 16.42 -20.35 -5.42
N PRO A 4 16.00 -21.53 -5.93
CA PRO A 4 16.08 -21.87 -7.35
C PRO A 4 15.45 -20.82 -8.26
N ILE A 5 14.33 -20.22 -7.84
CA ILE A 5 13.66 -19.16 -8.59
C ILE A 5 14.57 -17.94 -8.77
N LEU A 6 15.34 -17.53 -7.77
CA LEU A 6 16.21 -16.35 -7.85
C LEU A 6 17.50 -16.59 -8.64
N ASN A 7 17.79 -17.84 -9.02
CA ASN A 7 18.94 -18.19 -9.86
C ASN A 7 18.64 -18.17 -11.36
N LEU A 8 17.38 -17.93 -11.74
CA LEU A 8 17.00 -17.84 -13.14
C LEU A 8 17.54 -16.54 -13.77
N PRO A 9 17.91 -16.55 -15.07
CA PRO A 9 18.14 -15.34 -15.83
C PRO A 9 16.96 -14.37 -15.77
N VAL A 10 17.25 -13.07 -15.81
CA VAL A 10 16.23 -12.01 -15.71
C VAL A 10 15.21 -12.06 -16.85
N GLU A 11 15.58 -12.57 -18.01
CA GLU A 11 14.69 -12.82 -19.16
C GLU A 11 13.59 -13.81 -18.78
N LEU A 12 13.92 -14.88 -18.06
CA LEU A 12 12.94 -15.86 -17.59
C LEU A 12 12.03 -15.27 -16.53
N HIS A 13 12.56 -14.43 -15.63
CA HIS A 13 11.72 -13.69 -14.68
C HIS A 13 10.69 -12.80 -15.39
N ARG A 14 11.10 -12.08 -16.43
CA ARG A 14 10.18 -11.23 -17.22
C ARG A 14 9.11 -12.06 -17.92
N GLN A 15 9.47 -13.22 -18.49
CA GLN A 15 8.50 -14.14 -19.09
C GLN A 15 7.51 -14.65 -18.04
N ILE A 16 7.98 -15.12 -16.88
CA ILE A 16 7.12 -15.56 -15.77
C ILE A 16 6.16 -14.42 -15.38
N ILE A 17 6.67 -13.21 -15.16
CA ILE A 17 5.86 -12.04 -14.79
C ILE A 17 4.80 -11.73 -15.86
N SER A 18 5.13 -11.83 -17.16
CA SER A 18 4.16 -11.62 -18.24
C SER A 18 3.02 -12.64 -18.25
N HIS A 19 3.28 -13.88 -17.84
CA HIS A 19 2.25 -14.92 -17.69
C HIS A 19 1.40 -14.74 -16.43
N LEU A 20 1.92 -14.05 -15.41
CA LEU A 20 1.16 -13.68 -14.21
C LEU A 20 0.29 -12.43 -14.41
N GLY A 21 0.59 -11.60 -15.41
CA GLY A 21 -0.05 -10.29 -15.65
C GLY A 21 -1.46 -10.31 -16.26
N GLY A 22 -2.14 -11.45 -16.29
CA GLY A 22 -3.56 -11.55 -16.67
C GLY A 22 -4.52 -10.92 -15.65
N ASN A 23 -5.78 -11.38 -15.60
CA ASN A 23 -6.85 -10.94 -14.68
C ASN A 23 -6.54 -11.09 -13.17
N GLU A 24 -5.29 -11.37 -12.79
CA GLU A 24 -4.85 -11.69 -11.44
C GLU A 24 -3.91 -10.62 -10.86
N GLU A 25 -4.38 -9.37 -10.80
CA GLU A 25 -3.62 -8.25 -10.21
C GLU A 25 -3.11 -8.53 -8.78
N PHE A 26 -3.81 -9.39 -8.04
CA PHE A 26 -3.43 -9.86 -6.71
C PHE A 26 -2.15 -10.70 -6.72
N THR A 27 -1.97 -11.56 -7.72
CA THR A 27 -0.82 -12.47 -7.84
C THR A 27 0.46 -11.68 -8.05
N LEU A 28 0.44 -10.67 -8.94
CA LEU A 28 1.57 -9.76 -9.14
C LEU A 28 1.89 -8.95 -7.88
N LEU A 29 0.86 -8.48 -7.16
CA LEU A 29 1.06 -7.76 -5.91
C LEU A 29 1.75 -8.64 -4.86
N ASN A 30 1.32 -9.90 -4.71
CA ASN A 30 1.94 -10.85 -3.80
C ASN A 30 3.40 -11.11 -4.16
N LEU A 31 3.71 -11.32 -5.45
CA LEU A 31 5.08 -11.50 -5.91
C LEU A 31 5.96 -10.29 -5.54
N ARG A 32 5.44 -9.07 -5.78
CA ARG A 32 6.13 -7.80 -5.50
C ARG A 32 6.51 -7.62 -4.03
N ILE A 33 5.72 -8.13 -3.09
CA ILE A 33 5.99 -7.98 -1.64
C ILE A 33 6.90 -9.06 -1.05
N THR A 34 7.28 -10.09 -1.83
CA THR A 34 8.10 -11.21 -1.32
C THR A 34 9.54 -10.82 -1.01
N ASN A 35 10.19 -10.02 -1.87
CA ASN A 35 11.58 -9.60 -1.71
C ASN A 35 11.87 -8.33 -2.52
N ARG A 36 13.06 -7.75 -2.30
CA ARG A 36 13.51 -6.53 -2.98
C ARG A 36 13.64 -6.70 -4.49
N TYR A 37 14.12 -7.85 -4.97
CA TYR A 37 14.32 -8.11 -6.40
C TYR A 37 13.00 -8.06 -7.18
N PHE A 38 11.97 -8.78 -6.71
CA PHE A 38 10.65 -8.74 -7.33
C PHE A 38 9.90 -7.45 -7.07
N HIS A 39 10.16 -6.77 -5.94
CA HIS A 39 9.67 -5.42 -5.72
C HIS A 39 10.11 -4.46 -6.83
N ASP A 40 11.36 -4.57 -7.29
CA ASP A 40 11.89 -3.65 -8.29
C ASP A 40 11.63 -4.13 -9.73
N THR A 41 11.51 -5.44 -9.94
CA THR A 41 11.30 -6.04 -11.28
C THR A 41 9.83 -6.05 -11.70
N VAL A 42 8.90 -6.31 -10.80
CA VAL A 42 7.46 -6.23 -11.09
C VAL A 42 7.06 -4.77 -11.14
N SER A 43 6.21 -4.35 -12.07
CA SER A 43 5.73 -2.96 -12.12
C SER A 43 4.93 -2.60 -10.85
N PRO A 44 5.01 -1.35 -10.34
CA PRO A 44 4.15 -0.91 -9.25
C PRO A 44 2.66 -1.00 -9.64
N PRO A 45 1.76 -1.41 -8.72
CA PRO A 45 0.35 -1.42 -9.02
C PRO A 45 -0.19 0.01 -9.17
N SER A 46 -1.22 0.18 -10.00
CA SER A 46 -1.97 1.43 -10.02
C SER A 46 -2.76 1.60 -8.72
N HIS A 47 -3.07 2.83 -8.32
CA HIS A 47 -3.91 3.06 -7.14
C HIS A 47 -5.32 2.48 -7.32
N ASP A 48 -5.87 2.53 -8.55
CA ASP A 48 -7.18 1.95 -8.85
C ASP A 48 -7.19 0.42 -8.69
N THR A 49 -6.14 -0.25 -9.17
CA THR A 49 -5.91 -1.69 -8.93
C THR A 49 -5.98 -2.01 -7.44
N LEU A 50 -5.31 -1.22 -6.59
CA LEU A 50 -5.33 -1.43 -5.14
C LEU A 50 -6.73 -1.22 -4.55
N LEU A 51 -7.47 -0.20 -4.99
CA LEU A 51 -8.85 0.04 -4.55
C LEU A 51 -9.81 -1.08 -4.98
N ARG A 52 -9.60 -1.66 -6.17
CA ARG A 52 -10.35 -2.84 -6.63
C ARG A 52 -10.05 -4.06 -5.76
N LEU A 53 -8.77 -4.31 -5.47
CA LEU A 53 -8.35 -5.42 -4.60
C LEU A 53 -8.89 -5.25 -3.17
N GLU A 54 -8.70 -4.08 -2.56
CA GLU A 54 -9.29 -3.74 -1.25
C GLU A 54 -10.79 -4.06 -1.23
N LYS A 55 -11.54 -3.62 -2.25
CA LYS A 55 -12.99 -3.85 -2.34
C LYS A 55 -13.32 -5.34 -2.53
N ARG A 56 -12.61 -6.03 -3.43
CA ARG A 56 -12.78 -7.47 -3.71
C ARG A 56 -12.64 -8.32 -2.45
N PHE A 57 -11.68 -7.96 -1.59
CA PHE A 57 -11.40 -8.66 -0.35
C PHE A 57 -12.05 -8.01 0.88
N ASN A 58 -12.98 -7.07 0.69
CA ASN A 58 -13.69 -6.37 1.77
C ASN A 58 -12.75 -5.79 2.86
N GLY A 59 -11.59 -5.28 2.47
CA GLY A 59 -10.57 -4.73 3.37
C GLY A 59 -9.79 -5.76 4.21
N THR A 60 -10.05 -7.07 4.08
CA THR A 60 -9.40 -8.11 4.91
C THR A 60 -7.88 -8.21 4.68
N ILE A 61 -7.44 -8.02 3.43
CA ILE A 61 -6.00 -7.99 3.08
C ILE A 61 -5.37 -6.61 3.27
N GLY A 62 -6.15 -5.63 3.74
CA GLY A 62 -5.74 -4.25 3.94
C GLY A 62 -6.42 -3.24 3.01
N TYR A 63 -5.96 -2.00 3.14
CA TYR A 63 -6.55 -0.80 2.54
C TYR A 63 -5.52 -0.09 1.66
N ALA A 64 -5.96 0.48 0.55
CA ALA A 64 -5.11 1.17 -0.40
C ALA A 64 -4.62 2.52 0.17
N CYS A 65 -3.33 2.77 -0.02
CA CYS A 65 -2.72 4.08 0.20
C CYS A 65 -2.37 4.71 -1.16
N LYS A 66 -2.91 5.91 -1.43
CA LYS A 66 -2.67 6.63 -2.67
C LYS A 66 -1.23 7.12 -2.88
N HIS A 67 -0.41 7.12 -1.82
CA HIS A 67 0.95 7.68 -1.85
C HIS A 67 2.03 6.62 -2.00
N CYS A 68 2.03 5.59 -1.15
CA CYS A 68 3.02 4.51 -1.25
C CYS A 68 2.61 3.38 -2.21
N LEU A 69 1.39 3.45 -2.79
CA LEU A 69 0.85 2.45 -3.71
C LEU A 69 0.97 1.02 -3.16
N ARG A 70 0.55 0.85 -1.90
CA ARG A 70 0.52 -0.43 -1.19
C ARG A 70 -0.84 -0.63 -0.52
N LEU A 71 -1.27 -1.89 -0.41
CA LEU A 71 -2.26 -2.30 0.58
C LEU A 71 -1.58 -2.36 1.95
N ARG A 72 -2.15 -1.70 2.94
CA ARG A 72 -1.61 -1.68 4.31
C ARG A 72 -2.69 -2.16 5.29
N PRO A 73 -2.31 -2.83 6.39
CA PRO A 73 -3.28 -3.28 7.38
C PRO A 73 -3.98 -2.10 8.05
N VAL A 74 -5.13 -2.36 8.66
CA VAL A 74 -5.95 -1.38 9.42
C VAL A 74 -5.10 -0.56 10.38
N SER A 75 -4.19 -1.21 11.11
CA SER A 75 -3.30 -0.59 12.10
C SER A 75 -2.32 0.44 11.52
N LYS A 76 -2.22 0.55 10.19
CA LYS A 76 -1.38 1.54 9.51
C LYS A 76 -2.15 2.76 9.01
N PHE A 77 -3.44 2.87 9.30
CA PHE A 77 -4.26 4.02 8.93
C PHE A 77 -4.79 4.73 10.17
N ALA A 78 -5.03 6.03 10.02
CA ALA A 78 -5.78 6.77 11.02
C ALA A 78 -7.23 6.25 11.09
N THR A 79 -7.83 6.21 12.27
CA THR A 79 -9.22 5.79 12.44
C THR A 79 -10.19 6.62 11.57
N THR A 80 -9.89 7.91 11.38
CA THR A 80 -10.64 8.81 10.51
C THR A 80 -10.53 8.43 9.03
N MET A 81 -9.39 7.89 8.60
CA MET A 81 -9.15 7.46 7.23
C MET A 81 -9.95 6.20 6.85
N LEU A 82 -10.35 5.39 7.84
CA LEU A 82 -11.10 4.15 7.64
C LEU A 82 -12.61 4.31 7.84
N LYS A 83 -13.09 5.50 8.20
CA LYS A 83 -14.50 5.78 8.51
C LYS A 83 -15.09 6.84 7.56
N GLY A 84 -16.42 6.95 7.56
CA GLY A 84 -17.14 8.00 6.82
C GLY A 84 -16.80 8.02 5.33
N LYS A 85 -16.58 9.23 4.78
CA LYS A 85 -16.35 9.44 3.34
C LYS A 85 -15.11 8.72 2.81
N THR A 86 -14.08 8.48 3.60
CA THR A 86 -12.86 7.78 3.15
C THR A 86 -12.85 6.29 3.51
N GLY A 87 -13.90 5.78 4.15
CA GLY A 87 -14.04 4.36 4.48
C GLY A 87 -14.12 3.46 3.24
N LEU A 88 -14.14 2.15 3.44
CA LEU A 88 -14.12 1.13 2.36
C LEU A 88 -15.14 1.41 1.24
N ASN A 89 -16.36 1.77 1.65
CA ASN A 89 -17.50 2.07 0.77
C ASN A 89 -17.75 3.58 0.63
N GLY A 90 -16.84 4.43 1.11
CA GLY A 90 -16.99 5.87 1.09
C GLY A 90 -16.65 6.48 -0.27
N GLU A 91 -17.32 7.56 -0.63
CA GLU A 91 -17.14 8.31 -1.88
C GLU A 91 -15.69 8.80 -2.08
N HIS A 92 -15.02 9.19 -0.99
CA HIS A 92 -13.66 9.70 -0.99
C HIS A 92 -12.62 8.63 -0.62
N ARG A 93 -12.92 7.33 -0.76
CA ARG A 93 -11.95 6.25 -0.47
C ARG A 93 -10.60 6.42 -1.19
N LEU A 94 -10.63 7.01 -2.39
CA LEU A 94 -9.44 7.30 -3.18
C LEU A 94 -8.51 8.36 -2.55
N MET A 95 -8.99 9.11 -1.57
CA MET A 95 -8.21 10.13 -0.89
C MET A 95 -7.39 9.59 0.28
N ARG A 96 -7.55 8.30 0.62
CA ARG A 96 -6.91 7.66 1.77
C ARG A 96 -5.40 7.55 1.62
N PHE A 97 -4.70 7.71 2.74
CA PHE A 97 -3.27 7.47 2.88
C PHE A 97 -2.95 6.85 4.24
N CYS A 98 -1.88 6.04 4.29
CA CYS A 98 -1.43 5.43 5.53
C CYS A 98 -0.74 6.46 6.43
N ALA A 99 -0.64 6.14 7.73
CA ALA A 99 0.00 6.99 8.73
C ALA A 99 1.44 7.33 8.35
N GLU A 100 2.23 6.35 7.89
CA GLU A 100 3.62 6.58 7.44
C GLU A 100 3.69 7.65 6.35
N CYS A 101 2.86 7.57 5.30
CA CYS A 101 2.82 8.62 4.27
C CYS A 101 2.23 9.96 4.77
N GLY A 102 1.43 9.93 5.84
CA GLY A 102 0.89 11.13 6.46
C GLY A 102 1.93 11.88 7.29
N PHE A 103 2.82 11.16 7.95
CA PHE A 103 3.92 11.67 8.79
C PHE A 103 5.26 11.79 8.06
N ASP A 104 5.35 11.38 6.79
CA ASP A 104 6.59 11.36 6.02
C ASP A 104 7.22 12.76 5.92
N ILE A 105 8.48 12.86 6.37
CA ILE A 105 9.38 14.04 6.31
C ILE A 105 10.55 13.60 5.42
N PRO A 106 11.00 14.36 4.40
CA PRO A 106 10.88 15.82 4.21
C PRO A 106 9.84 16.26 3.18
N LYS A 107 9.04 15.34 2.62
CA LYS A 107 7.89 15.74 1.79
C LYS A 107 6.90 16.49 2.67
N PRO A 108 6.05 17.39 2.14
CA PRO A 108 4.99 17.96 2.95
C PRO A 108 4.09 16.82 3.43
N GLY A 109 4.31 16.42 4.69
CA GLY A 109 3.47 15.47 5.41
C GLY A 109 2.02 15.89 5.25
N ARG A 110 1.13 14.91 5.06
CA ARG A 110 -0.30 15.21 4.86
C ARG A 110 -0.99 15.57 6.16
N TYR A 111 -0.42 15.17 7.30
CA TYR A 111 -0.80 15.71 8.59
C TYR A 111 -0.05 17.01 8.83
N THR A 112 -0.79 18.04 9.24
CA THR A 112 -0.19 19.32 9.62
C THR A 112 0.55 19.20 10.95
N PRO A 113 1.63 19.97 11.17
CA PRO A 113 2.26 20.05 12.48
C PRO A 113 1.23 20.33 13.59
N GLY A 114 1.34 19.59 14.69
CA GLY A 114 0.38 19.63 15.80
C GLY A 114 -0.88 18.79 15.60
N ALA A 115 -1.11 18.19 14.43
CA ALA A 115 -2.25 17.31 14.19
C ALA A 115 -2.19 16.08 15.11
N LYS A 116 -3.31 15.80 15.77
CA LYS A 116 -3.53 14.59 16.57
C LYS A 116 -4.21 13.55 15.68
N VAL A 117 -3.60 12.37 15.59
CA VAL A 117 -4.06 11.27 14.72
C VAL A 117 -4.10 9.99 15.54
N ILE A 118 -5.24 9.30 15.54
CA ILE A 118 -5.38 8.01 16.22
C ILE A 118 -5.10 6.90 15.21
N VAL A 119 -4.06 6.11 15.46
CA VAL A 119 -3.64 4.97 14.64
C VAL A 119 -3.57 3.76 15.56
N ASP A 120 -4.36 2.73 15.24
CA ASP A 120 -4.43 1.50 16.05
C ASP A 120 -4.72 1.76 17.54
N GLY A 121 -5.67 2.66 17.82
CA GLY A 121 -6.03 3.08 19.18
C GLY A 121 -5.00 3.97 19.88
N THR A 122 -3.80 4.12 19.32
CA THR A 122 -2.73 4.96 19.87
C THR A 122 -2.80 6.37 19.28
N THR A 123 -2.69 7.39 20.14
CA THR A 123 -2.66 8.79 19.69
C THR A 123 -1.25 9.20 19.32
N TYR A 124 -1.06 9.58 18.06
CA TYR A 124 0.16 10.19 17.52
C TYR A 124 -0.04 11.68 17.32
N VAL A 125 1.03 12.46 17.49
CA VAL A 125 1.04 13.89 17.23
C VAL A 125 2.15 14.19 16.23
N TYR A 126 1.83 14.90 15.14
CA TYR A 126 2.88 15.41 14.26
C TYR A 126 3.65 16.49 15.02
N CYS A 127 4.94 16.25 15.26
CA CYS A 127 5.78 17.12 16.07
C CYS A 127 5.90 18.54 15.46
N LEU A 128 5.72 19.57 16.31
CA LEU A 128 5.73 20.98 15.88
C LEU A 128 7.15 21.49 15.59
N ARG A 129 8.14 20.98 16.34
CA ARG A 129 9.57 21.29 16.21
C ARG A 129 10.36 20.04 16.54
N CYS A 130 10.97 19.48 15.51
CA CYS A 130 11.92 18.39 15.52
C CYS A 130 13.08 18.87 14.64
#